data_AF-A0AAP5WCY2-F1
#
_entry.id   AF-A0AAP5WCY2-F1
#
_cell.length_a   1.000
_cell.length_b   1.000
_cell.length_c   1.000
_cell.angle_alpha   90.00
_cell.angle_beta   90.00
_cell.angle_gamma   90.00
#
_symmetry.space_group_name_H-M   'P 1'
#
loop_
_entity.id
_entity.type
_entity.pdbx_description
1 polymer ?
#
loop_
_entity_poly.entity_id
_entity_poly.type
_entity_poly.pdbx_seq_one_letter_code
_entity_poly.pdbx_strand_id
1 'polypeptide(L)'
;MYSEWHYLEVMHLKIVVLDGGCYSFQSQNGNKIVRYNSSSYNSKNETSSMNHGSAVTKIIDNYVQESTIISVQVFNDNHMIRARDLASSIKKSINEFHPDIINISMGTRSDSDGELQQAVNYAVKKKVVLVCAADNSGAISYPAFYKDTLSVLCDYKIKQIKNFNVVYNNWIDILAYSGHFSVEIKKRQEQVIGSSFSTPVITAIINNMWSKDLVGQDNLIVEIKKEMSQMQYSNDSFHLKHHHNIVNDFLTSKDKAIFLPLNKEVFALMNNSDFVVPHIASIYDYHTSPKIGKSMADIGYTSYVPNQVIGDMRDINWESNDFNSVVLGHVKEISLLLKKDLLSEIIEKCNEYNKKIYALDLVQNEKKLYKERLGGSLFTFNTPIVGVIGTSSKQGKVSLQLEITRLLKKVGYDVGLMLTEPFSEIIGCKHYWHYGYNASKFSWQEHVVGSNNTMKKIDDEKHDLIIAGTQSQVMSSNMKNTGFIPVETQSVLTGINADCYVLLVNKTDSTNLITRIVKYIESYYNRPVLALVESRGTSELKGNLNDLPIFCLSETDKVVKRIIEFF
;
A
#
# COMPACT_ATOMS: atom_id res chain seq x y z
N MET A 1 36.30 -2.37 -26.28
CA MET A 1 37.19 -1.44 -25.57
C MET A 1 36.49 -1.04 -24.29
N TYR A 2 36.86 -1.64 -23.16
CA TYR A 2 36.33 -1.27 -21.84
C TYR A 2 37.05 0.02 -21.42
N SER A 3 36.30 1.10 -21.23
CA SER A 3 36.83 2.36 -20.72
C SER A 3 37.17 2.22 -19.24
N GLU A 4 38.40 2.60 -18.92
CA GLU A 4 39.03 2.61 -17.61
C GLU A 4 38.20 3.40 -16.58
N TRP A 5 37.97 2.79 -15.43
CA TRP A 5 37.50 3.48 -14.23
C TRP A 5 38.57 4.52 -13.85
N HIS A 6 38.23 5.80 -13.93
CA HIS A 6 39.06 6.83 -13.31
C HIS A 6 39.12 6.54 -11.80
N TYR A 7 40.33 6.27 -11.31
CA TYR A 7 40.64 6.16 -9.88
C TYR A 7 40.36 7.51 -9.22
N LEU A 8 39.18 7.65 -8.60
CA LEU A 8 38.96 8.70 -7.59
C LEU A 8 39.88 8.38 -6.40
N GLU A 9 40.58 9.40 -5.85
CA GLU A 9 41.32 9.26 -4.59
C GLU A 9 40.38 8.69 -3.51
N VAL A 10 40.58 7.44 -3.09
CA VAL A 10 39.77 6.82 -2.04
C VAL A 10 40.08 7.54 -0.73
N MET A 11 39.11 8.31 -0.23
CA MET A 11 39.24 8.98 1.07
C MET A 11 39.05 7.96 2.19
N HIS A 12 39.98 7.92 3.14
CA HIS A 12 39.88 7.04 4.31
C HIS A 12 38.80 7.55 5.28
N LEU A 13 37.61 6.96 5.22
CA LEU A 13 36.47 7.40 6.03
C LEU A 13 36.36 6.66 7.37
N LYS A 14 35.58 7.28 8.27
CA LYS A 14 35.16 6.69 9.53
C LYS A 14 33.66 6.42 9.50
N ILE A 15 33.31 5.14 9.65
CA ILE A 15 31.93 4.66 9.74
C ILE A 15 31.67 4.24 11.19
N VAL A 16 30.67 4.83 11.83
CA VAL A 16 30.16 4.33 13.12
C VAL A 16 28.96 3.43 12.88
N VAL A 17 28.92 2.28 13.55
CA VAL A 17 27.78 1.35 13.56
C VAL A 17 27.13 1.40 14.92
N LEU A 18 25.92 1.97 14.98
CA LEU A 18 25.10 1.95 16.19
C LEU A 18 24.25 0.68 16.19
N ASP A 19 24.69 -0.33 16.94
CA ASP A 19 23.98 -1.60 17.04
C ASP A 19 24.10 -2.25 18.44
N GLY A 20 23.99 -3.58 18.55
CA GLY A 20 24.24 -4.37 19.76
C GLY A 20 25.71 -4.53 20.13
N GLY A 21 26.60 -3.78 19.48
CA GLY A 21 28.04 -4.00 19.52
C GLY A 21 28.45 -5.19 18.65
N CYS A 22 29.75 -5.50 18.62
CA CYS A 22 30.25 -6.64 17.86
C CYS A 22 31.28 -7.47 18.62
N TYR A 23 31.36 -8.76 18.26
CA TYR A 23 32.46 -9.62 18.69
C TYR A 23 33.78 -9.17 18.05
N SER A 24 34.89 -9.64 18.62
CA SER A 24 36.20 -9.44 18.01
C SER A 24 36.32 -10.25 16.72
N PHE A 25 36.68 -9.60 15.62
CA PHE A 25 37.05 -10.28 14.37
C PHE A 25 38.13 -9.46 13.65
N GLN A 26 38.90 -10.13 12.80
CA GLN A 26 39.84 -9.47 11.89
C GLN A 26 39.13 -9.15 10.58
N SER A 27 39.34 -7.94 10.06
CA SER A 27 38.84 -7.57 8.75
C SER A 27 39.44 -8.47 7.68
N GLN A 28 38.61 -8.90 6.73
CA GLN A 28 39.08 -9.64 5.55
C GLN A 28 39.45 -8.70 4.39
N ASN A 29 39.11 -7.41 4.50
CA ASN A 29 39.29 -6.39 3.46
C ASN A 29 40.25 -5.25 3.89
N GLY A 30 41.04 -5.46 4.94
CA GLY A 30 42.03 -4.48 5.41
C GLY A 30 41.46 -3.30 6.20
N ASN A 31 40.16 -3.29 6.50
CA ASN A 31 39.51 -2.24 7.28
C ASN A 31 39.93 -2.28 8.75
N LYS A 32 40.02 -1.10 9.38
CA LYS A 32 40.30 -1.00 10.82
C LYS A 32 39.00 -1.14 11.60
N ILE A 33 38.83 -2.25 12.34
CA ILE A 33 37.67 -2.48 13.21
C ILE A 33 37.97 -2.03 14.64
N VAL A 34 37.19 -1.07 15.16
CA VAL A 34 37.27 -0.59 16.55
C VAL A 34 35.94 -0.89 17.26
N ARG A 35 36.00 -1.29 18.53
CA ARG A 35 34.83 -1.77 19.29
C ARG A 35 34.67 -0.98 20.58
N TYR A 36 33.46 -0.49 20.81
CA TYR A 36 33.04 0.20 22.03
C TYR A 36 31.80 -0.49 22.60
N ASN A 37 32.04 -1.58 23.34
CA ASN A 37 31.01 -2.32 24.07
C ASN A 37 30.93 -1.82 25.53
N SER A 38 29.76 -1.94 26.16
CA SER A 38 29.59 -1.58 27.59
C SER A 38 30.37 -2.54 28.50
N SER A 39 30.95 -2.02 29.57
CA SER A 39 31.68 -2.79 30.59
C SER A 39 30.81 -3.77 31.39
N SER A 40 29.48 -3.62 31.36
CA SER A 40 28.51 -4.54 31.99
C SER A 40 28.32 -5.86 31.23
N TYR A 41 28.86 -5.96 30.00
CA TYR A 41 28.72 -7.16 29.17
C TYR A 41 29.86 -8.15 29.44
N ASN A 42 29.55 -9.19 30.21
CA ASN A 42 30.41 -10.35 30.34
C ASN A 42 30.53 -11.04 28.98
N SER A 43 31.75 -11.15 28.44
CA SER A 43 32.08 -11.78 27.15
C SER A 43 31.65 -13.26 27.02
N LYS A 44 31.12 -13.84 28.10
CA LYS A 44 30.62 -15.23 28.17
C LYS A 44 29.13 -15.38 27.82
N ASN A 45 28.33 -14.31 27.81
CA ASN A 45 26.89 -14.42 27.50
C ASN A 45 26.63 -14.05 26.03
N GLU A 46 26.14 -15.02 25.25
CA GLU A 46 25.69 -14.79 23.88
C GLU A 46 24.37 -14.00 23.91
N THR A 47 24.32 -12.87 23.21
CA THR A 47 23.09 -12.10 23.10
C THR A 47 22.72 -11.91 21.65
N SER A 48 21.42 -12.00 21.37
CA SER A 48 20.86 -11.80 20.02
C SER A 48 21.26 -10.44 19.44
N SER A 49 21.35 -9.40 20.27
CA SER A 49 21.80 -8.07 19.88
C SER A 49 23.26 -8.03 19.44
N MET A 50 24.17 -8.72 20.13
CA MET A 50 25.60 -8.71 19.74
C MET A 50 25.86 -9.57 18.50
N ASN A 51 25.06 -10.62 18.27
CA ASN A 51 25.05 -11.35 17.00
C ASN A 51 24.58 -10.44 15.85
N HIS A 52 23.50 -9.69 16.05
CA HIS A 52 22.99 -8.72 15.08
C HIS A 52 24.03 -7.64 14.73
N GLY A 53 24.62 -6.98 15.74
CA GLY A 53 25.62 -5.95 15.50
C GLY A 53 26.91 -6.47 14.87
N SER A 54 27.29 -7.72 15.17
CA SER A 54 28.39 -8.40 14.47
C SER A 54 28.08 -8.66 13.00
N ALA A 55 26.87 -9.13 12.68
CA ALA A 55 26.43 -9.29 11.29
C ALA A 55 26.47 -7.96 10.53
N VAL A 56 25.88 -6.90 11.09
CA VAL A 56 25.85 -5.56 10.47
C VAL A 56 27.27 -5.05 10.23
N THR A 57 28.13 -5.08 11.25
CA THR A 57 29.52 -4.62 11.14
C THR A 57 30.30 -5.43 10.10
N LYS A 58 30.05 -6.75 10.03
CA LYS A 58 30.71 -7.63 9.06
C LYS A 58 30.24 -7.37 7.63
N ILE A 59 28.97 -7.05 7.43
CA ILE A 59 28.46 -6.66 6.10
C ILE A 59 29.14 -5.38 5.62
N ILE A 60 29.30 -4.36 6.48
CA ILE A 60 30.05 -3.14 6.12
C ILE A 60 31.49 -3.51 5.76
N ASP A 61 32.17 -4.28 6.62
CA ASP A 61 33.55 -4.74 6.39
C ASP A 61 33.69 -5.44 5.03
N ASN A 62 32.72 -6.28 4.66
CA ASN A 62 32.73 -7.06 3.43
C ASN A 62 32.60 -6.20 2.15
N TYR A 63 32.04 -4.98 2.24
CA TYR A 63 31.72 -4.16 1.06
C TYR A 63 32.43 -2.80 1.02
N VAL A 64 33.04 -2.37 2.12
CA VAL A 64 33.83 -1.13 2.22
C VAL A 64 35.30 -1.39 1.92
N GLN A 65 35.94 -0.45 1.23
CA GLN A 65 37.38 -0.40 1.03
C GLN A 65 38.03 0.65 1.94
N GLU A 66 39.18 0.31 2.52
CA GLU A 66 40.11 1.23 3.21
C GLU A 66 39.44 2.23 4.16
N SER A 67 38.68 1.72 5.14
CA SER A 67 37.97 2.57 6.12
C SER A 67 38.15 2.12 7.57
N THR A 68 37.81 3.01 8.49
CA THR A 68 37.71 2.69 9.93
C THR A 68 36.26 2.45 10.30
N ILE A 69 35.93 1.24 10.75
CA ILE A 69 34.59 0.85 11.18
C ILE A 69 34.56 0.76 12.71
N ILE A 70 33.71 1.57 13.34
CA ILE A 70 33.62 1.71 14.78
C ILE A 70 32.26 1.17 15.24
N SER A 71 32.25 -0.04 15.81
CA SER A 71 31.04 -0.64 16.36
C SER A 71 30.77 -0.11 17.78
N VAL A 72 29.61 0.51 17.98
CA VAL A 72 29.18 1.10 19.25
C VAL A 72 27.90 0.41 19.71
N GLN A 73 27.92 -0.11 20.93
CA GLN A 73 26.77 -0.74 21.55
C GLN A 73 25.79 0.31 22.08
N VAL A 74 24.52 0.23 21.69
CA VAL A 74 23.47 1.18 22.08
C VAL A 74 22.42 0.60 23.03
N PHE A 75 22.33 -0.73 23.11
CA PHE A 75 21.36 -1.39 23.99
C PHE A 75 21.72 -1.20 25.47
N ASN A 76 20.71 -0.88 26.28
CA ASN A 76 20.83 -0.91 27.74
C ASN A 76 20.84 -2.35 28.27
N ASP A 77 21.09 -2.52 29.58
CA ASP A 77 21.17 -3.83 30.24
C ASP A 77 19.88 -4.68 30.12
N ASN A 78 18.75 -4.07 29.74
CA ASN A 78 17.47 -4.74 29.52
C ASN A 78 17.21 -5.08 28.03
N HIS A 79 18.21 -4.95 27.15
CA HIS A 79 18.08 -5.14 25.69
C HIS A 79 16.99 -4.30 25.03
N MET A 80 16.66 -3.14 25.60
CA MET A 80 15.72 -2.19 25.01
C MET A 80 16.45 -0.97 24.47
N ILE A 81 15.90 -0.37 23.42
CA ILE A 81 16.39 0.89 22.86
C ILE A 81 15.27 1.92 23.01
N ARG A 82 15.56 3.01 23.73
CA ARG A 82 14.69 4.19 23.79
C ARG A 82 15.24 5.27 22.86
N ALA A 83 14.37 6.19 22.42
CA ALA A 83 14.75 7.32 21.59
C ALA A 83 15.95 8.09 22.17
N ARG A 84 15.89 8.41 23.46
CA ARG A 84 16.96 9.07 24.22
C ARG A 84 18.31 8.36 24.17
N ASP A 85 18.30 7.02 24.27
CA ASP A 85 19.51 6.20 24.37
C ASP A 85 20.21 6.18 22.99
N LEU A 86 19.41 6.08 21.93
CA LEU A 86 19.89 6.18 20.55
C LEU A 86 20.33 7.61 20.19
N ALA A 87 19.60 8.64 20.62
CA ALA A 87 19.95 10.04 20.41
C ALA A 87 21.26 10.43 21.10
N SER A 88 21.44 9.98 22.35
CA SER A 88 22.68 10.13 23.10
C SER A 88 23.84 9.43 22.40
N SER A 89 23.63 8.20 21.91
CA SER A 89 24.62 7.44 21.15
C SER A 89 25.03 8.16 19.87
N ILE A 90 24.09 8.70 19.08
CA ILE A 90 24.40 9.50 17.88
C ILE A 90 25.30 10.69 18.25
N LYS A 91 24.90 11.51 19.24
CA LYS A 91 25.66 12.70 19.66
C LYS A 91 27.04 12.34 20.19
N LYS A 92 27.15 11.29 21.02
CA LYS A 92 28.40 10.80 21.58
C LYS A 92 29.34 10.31 20.49
N SER A 93 28.84 9.50 19.56
CA SER A 93 29.62 9.00 18.43
C SER A 93 30.16 10.13 17.56
N ILE A 94 29.34 11.16 17.29
CA ILE A 94 29.78 12.34 16.54
C ILE A 94 30.93 13.06 17.26
N ASN A 95 30.80 13.28 18.57
CA ASN A 95 31.77 14.03 19.35
C ASN A 95 33.08 13.26 19.61
N GLU A 96 33.02 11.95 19.81
CA GLU A 96 34.20 11.15 20.15
C GLU A 96 34.94 10.70 18.89
N PHE A 97 34.21 10.23 17.88
CA PHE A 97 34.83 9.54 16.73
C PHE A 97 34.96 10.43 15.50
N HIS A 98 34.16 11.50 15.42
CA HIS A 98 34.07 12.37 14.25
C HIS A 98 33.85 11.55 12.96
N PRO A 99 32.77 10.75 12.88
CA PRO A 99 32.49 9.89 11.74
C PRO A 99 31.98 10.69 10.55
N ASP A 100 32.21 10.15 9.36
CA ASP A 100 31.62 10.66 8.12
C ASP A 100 30.21 10.09 7.93
N ILE A 101 30.03 8.81 8.30
CA ILE A 101 28.78 8.06 8.16
C ILE A 101 28.45 7.35 9.47
N ILE A 102 27.19 7.38 9.88
CA ILE A 102 26.65 6.54 10.94
C ILE A 102 25.61 5.61 10.35
N ASN A 103 25.88 4.30 10.42
CA ASN A 103 24.93 3.25 10.10
C ASN A 103 24.09 2.92 11.34
N ILE A 104 22.77 3.03 11.21
CA ILE A 104 21.82 2.69 12.27
C ILE A 104 20.89 1.58 11.77
N SER A 105 21.21 0.33 12.09
CA SER A 105 20.44 -0.85 11.68
C SER A 105 19.31 -1.20 12.66
N MET A 106 18.77 -0.18 13.33
CA MET A 106 17.73 -0.27 14.36
C MET A 106 16.88 1.00 14.41
N GLY A 107 15.75 0.95 15.10
CA GLY A 107 14.94 2.14 15.32
C GLY A 107 13.93 1.97 16.45
N THR A 108 13.31 3.09 16.81
CA THR A 108 12.21 3.18 17.79
C THR A 108 10.93 3.60 17.08
N ARG A 109 9.77 3.26 17.65
CA ARG A 109 8.45 3.63 17.15
C ARG A 109 8.06 5.08 17.44
N SER A 110 8.75 5.71 18.38
CA SER A 110 8.44 7.06 18.84
C SER A 110 9.69 7.81 19.23
N ASP A 111 9.68 9.12 18.96
CA ASP A 111 10.59 10.13 19.49
C ASP A 111 9.74 11.28 20.08
N SER A 112 8.92 10.97 21.08
CA SER A 112 7.92 11.91 21.63
C SER A 112 8.55 13.21 22.13
N ASP A 113 9.78 13.14 22.62
CA ASP A 113 10.50 14.24 23.25
C ASP A 113 11.42 14.98 22.23
N GLY A 114 11.45 14.52 20.97
CA GLY A 114 12.20 15.13 19.87
C GLY A 114 13.72 15.01 19.98
N GLU A 115 14.24 14.16 20.86
CA GLU A 115 15.66 14.03 21.15
C GLU A 115 16.42 13.41 19.97
N LEU A 116 15.81 12.44 19.26
CA LEU A 116 16.40 11.90 18.03
C LEU A 116 16.42 12.95 16.93
N GLN A 117 15.35 13.72 16.74
CA GLN A 117 15.37 14.82 15.74
C GLN A 117 16.50 15.81 16.05
N GLN A 118 16.70 16.16 17.31
CA GLN A 118 17.82 17.03 17.71
C GLN A 118 19.18 16.38 17.42
N ALA A 119 19.33 15.07 17.64
CA ALA A 119 20.54 14.34 17.33
C ALA A 119 20.80 14.26 15.81
N VAL A 120 19.75 14.07 15.00
CA VAL A 120 19.81 14.13 13.53
C VAL A 120 20.22 15.53 13.07
N ASN A 121 19.58 16.59 13.57
CA ASN A 121 19.94 17.97 13.25
C ASN A 121 21.40 18.28 13.64
N TYR A 122 21.88 17.71 14.75
CA TYR A 122 23.28 17.82 15.16
C TYR A 122 24.23 17.10 14.18
N ALA A 123 23.86 15.91 13.71
CA ALA A 123 24.59 15.19 12.67
C ALA A 123 24.70 16.01 11.37
N VAL A 124 23.59 16.59 10.90
CA VAL A 124 23.55 17.49 9.74
C VAL A 124 24.51 18.67 9.91
N LYS A 125 24.44 19.36 11.06
CA LYS A 125 25.34 20.49 11.37
C LYS A 125 26.81 20.10 11.35
N LYS A 126 27.12 18.84 11.68
CA LYS A 126 28.48 18.29 11.68
C LYS A 126 28.84 17.60 10.35
N LYS A 127 28.00 17.70 9.32
CA LYS A 127 28.14 17.04 8.02
C LYS A 127 28.32 15.52 8.11
N VAL A 128 27.62 14.90 9.06
CA VAL A 128 27.61 13.45 9.27
C VAL A 128 26.36 12.85 8.65
N VAL A 129 26.53 11.85 7.78
CA VAL A 129 25.42 11.17 7.09
C VAL A 129 24.87 10.04 7.96
N LEU A 130 23.56 10.03 8.18
CA LEU A 130 22.88 8.96 8.91
C LEU A 130 22.18 8.03 7.94
N VAL A 131 22.62 6.77 7.86
CA VAL A 131 22.00 5.72 7.02
C VAL A 131 21.23 4.78 7.93
N CYS A 132 19.91 4.75 7.80
CA CYS A 132 19.02 4.19 8.81
C CYS A 132 18.12 3.11 8.22
N ALA A 133 18.06 1.96 8.88
CA ALA A 133 17.12 0.89 8.51
C ALA A 133 15.67 1.33 8.77
N ALA A 134 14.86 1.28 7.71
CA ALA A 134 13.42 1.34 7.84
C ALA A 134 12.89 0.02 8.43
N ASP A 135 11.72 0.09 9.06
CA ASP A 135 11.05 -1.10 9.56
C ASP A 135 10.71 -2.07 8.41
N ASN A 136 11.05 -3.36 8.57
CA ASN A 136 10.81 -4.39 7.56
C ASN A 136 9.33 -4.57 7.15
N SER A 137 8.39 -4.11 7.98
CA SER A 137 6.95 -4.15 7.68
C SER A 137 6.42 -2.85 7.06
N GLY A 138 7.30 -1.89 6.78
CA GLY A 138 6.95 -0.57 6.22
C GLY A 138 6.33 0.40 7.23
N ALA A 139 6.42 0.12 8.53
CA ALA A 139 5.95 1.04 9.56
C ALA A 139 6.98 2.16 9.83
N ILE A 140 6.52 3.33 10.28
CA ILE A 140 7.41 4.44 10.64
C ILE A 140 8.38 3.98 11.75
N SER A 141 9.67 4.24 11.54
CA SER A 141 10.74 4.02 12.50
C SER A 141 11.64 5.25 12.54
N TYR A 142 12.00 5.67 13.74
CA TYR A 142 12.95 6.77 13.96
C TYR A 142 14.31 6.18 14.32
N PRO A 143 15.41 6.74 13.77
CA PRO A 143 15.49 8.01 13.05
C PRO A 143 15.20 7.95 11.52
N ALA A 144 14.98 6.77 10.93
CA ALA A 144 14.81 6.61 9.48
C ALA A 144 13.70 7.48 8.84
N PHE A 145 12.67 7.85 9.58
CA PHE A 145 11.59 8.72 9.07
C PHE A 145 12.02 10.18 8.85
N TYR A 146 13.12 10.63 9.47
CA TYR A 146 13.56 12.01 9.36
C TYR A 146 14.13 12.31 7.97
N LYS A 147 13.66 13.40 7.35
CA LYS A 147 14.08 13.87 6.02
C LYS A 147 15.60 14.08 5.87
N ASP A 148 16.26 14.32 7.00
CA ASP A 148 17.69 14.57 7.09
C ASP A 148 18.48 13.29 7.43
N THR A 149 17.89 12.12 7.14
CA THR A 149 18.53 10.80 7.16
C THR A 149 18.33 10.12 5.81
N LEU A 150 19.11 9.08 5.52
CA LEU A 150 18.90 8.19 4.38
C LEU A 150 18.24 6.90 4.86
N SER A 151 16.97 6.71 4.52
CA SER A 151 16.20 5.55 4.95
C SER A 151 16.29 4.39 3.94
N VAL A 152 16.56 3.19 4.46
CA VAL A 152 16.78 1.99 3.65
C VAL A 152 15.76 0.91 4.01
N LEU A 153 14.99 0.45 3.02
CA LEU A 153 14.05 -0.67 3.16
C LEU A 153 14.46 -1.80 2.21
N CYS A 154 14.44 -3.05 2.66
CA CYS A 154 14.65 -4.18 1.76
C CYS A 154 13.41 -4.45 0.89
N ASP A 155 13.59 -4.70 -0.41
CA ASP A 155 12.52 -5.03 -1.37
C ASP A 155 12.79 -6.39 -2.03
N TYR A 156 11.78 -7.26 -2.03
CA TYR A 156 11.82 -8.59 -2.65
C TYR A 156 12.13 -8.58 -4.14
N LYS A 157 11.95 -7.44 -4.82
CA LYS A 157 12.29 -7.27 -6.23
C LYS A 157 13.79 -7.14 -6.48
N ILE A 158 14.56 -6.75 -5.47
CA ILE A 158 16.00 -6.56 -5.59
C ILE A 158 16.71 -7.89 -5.26
N LYS A 159 17.29 -8.52 -6.29
CA LYS A 159 17.80 -9.90 -6.23
C LYS A 159 19.31 -10.04 -6.10
N GLN A 160 20.09 -8.97 -6.25
CA GLN A 160 21.53 -9.01 -6.01
C GLN A 160 21.91 -8.06 -4.88
N ILE A 161 22.91 -8.45 -4.09
CA ILE A 161 23.26 -7.78 -2.83
C ILE A 161 23.59 -6.30 -3.02
N LYS A 162 24.36 -5.96 -4.07
CA LYS A 162 24.81 -4.59 -4.36
C LYS A 162 23.78 -3.75 -5.12
N ASN A 163 22.64 -4.34 -5.48
CA ASN A 163 21.61 -3.64 -6.23
C ASN A 163 20.69 -2.86 -5.28
N PHE A 164 20.23 -1.72 -5.75
CA PHE A 164 19.30 -0.86 -5.03
C PHE A 164 18.57 0.07 -6.01
N ASN A 165 17.45 0.63 -5.58
CA ASN A 165 16.72 1.68 -6.27
C ASN A 165 16.59 2.91 -5.38
N VAL A 166 16.82 4.10 -5.93
CA VAL A 166 16.55 5.37 -5.23
C VAL A 166 15.09 5.74 -5.44
N VAL A 167 14.40 6.10 -4.36
CA VAL A 167 12.99 6.50 -4.35
C VAL A 167 12.88 7.99 -4.04
N TYR A 168 12.06 8.68 -4.84
CA TYR A 168 11.70 10.07 -4.64
C TYR A 168 10.23 10.19 -4.22
N ASN A 169 9.90 11.26 -3.50
CA ASN A 169 8.54 11.54 -3.02
C ASN A 169 7.96 10.46 -2.08
N ASN A 170 8.83 9.81 -1.31
CA ASN A 170 8.50 8.84 -0.27
C ASN A 170 9.41 9.08 0.94
N TRP A 171 9.00 8.65 2.13
CA TRP A 171 9.86 8.70 3.33
C TRP A 171 10.92 7.61 3.33
N ILE A 172 10.76 6.59 2.48
CA ILE A 172 11.79 5.62 2.10
C ILE A 172 12.65 6.22 0.98
N ASP A 173 13.96 6.33 1.19
CA ASP A 173 14.90 6.87 0.21
C ASP A 173 15.46 5.79 -0.71
N ILE A 174 15.70 4.58 -0.19
CA ILE A 174 16.40 3.52 -0.90
C ILE A 174 15.71 2.16 -0.69
N LEU A 175 15.41 1.47 -1.78
CA LEU A 175 14.98 0.07 -1.79
C LEU A 175 16.18 -0.83 -2.11
N ALA A 176 16.53 -1.72 -1.21
CA ALA A 176 17.75 -2.53 -1.29
C ALA A 176 17.45 -4.04 -1.31
N TYR A 177 18.48 -4.87 -1.53
CA TYR A 177 18.39 -6.33 -1.56
C TYR A 177 17.65 -6.92 -0.34
N SER A 178 16.73 -7.86 -0.56
CA SER A 178 15.98 -8.52 0.53
C SER A 178 16.26 -10.02 0.69
N GLY A 179 17.27 -10.57 0.01
CA GLY A 179 17.61 -11.98 0.16
C GLY A 179 18.50 -12.24 1.38
N HIS A 180 18.95 -13.48 1.51
CA HIS A 180 19.81 -13.89 2.62
C HIS A 180 21.24 -13.37 2.44
N PHE A 181 21.83 -12.92 3.54
CA PHE A 181 23.25 -12.66 3.69
C PHE A 181 23.89 -13.78 4.51
N SER A 182 24.98 -14.35 4.01
CA SER A 182 25.82 -15.29 4.76
C SER A 182 26.91 -14.51 5.48
N VAL A 183 26.92 -14.55 6.81
CA VAL A 183 27.92 -13.86 7.64
C VAL A 183 28.53 -14.81 8.66
N GLU A 184 29.85 -14.72 8.84
CA GLU A 184 30.52 -15.50 9.88
C GLU A 184 30.46 -14.76 11.23
N ILE A 185 29.83 -15.36 12.23
CA ILE A 185 29.79 -14.88 13.60
C ILE A 185 30.37 -15.98 14.49
N LYS A 186 31.45 -15.66 15.24
CA LYS A 186 32.16 -16.63 16.11
C LYS A 186 32.51 -17.95 15.40
N LYS A 187 33.01 -17.89 14.16
CA LYS A 187 33.34 -19.08 13.35
C LYS A 187 32.13 -19.96 12.96
N ARG A 188 30.90 -19.45 13.06
CA ARG A 188 29.68 -20.09 12.55
C ARG A 188 29.10 -19.24 11.42
N GLN A 189 28.65 -19.91 10.37
CA GLN A 189 27.95 -19.26 9.27
C GLN A 189 26.48 -19.06 9.64
N GLU A 190 26.05 -17.80 9.68
CA GLU A 190 24.69 -17.40 9.99
C GLU A 190 24.02 -16.81 8.75
N GLN A 191 22.73 -17.09 8.57
CA GLN A 191 21.92 -16.49 7.51
C GLN A 191 21.04 -15.39 8.09
N VAL A 192 21.22 -14.16 7.61
CA VAL A 192 20.47 -13.00 8.09
C VAL A 192 19.72 -12.32 6.94
N ILE A 193 18.57 -11.70 7.24
CA ILE A 193 17.65 -11.10 6.25
C ILE A 193 16.93 -9.89 6.86
N GLY A 194 16.71 -8.85 6.05
CA GLY A 194 15.95 -7.66 6.43
C GLY A 194 16.73 -6.36 6.19
N SER A 195 16.03 -5.23 6.31
CA SER A 195 16.56 -3.88 6.07
C SER A 195 17.76 -3.57 6.95
N SER A 196 17.82 -4.10 8.18
CA SER A 196 18.98 -4.00 9.07
C SER A 196 20.28 -4.52 8.46
N PHE A 197 20.20 -5.48 7.52
CA PHE A 197 21.35 -6.07 6.82
C PHE A 197 21.57 -5.49 5.41
N SER A 198 20.56 -4.87 4.82
CA SER A 198 20.69 -4.13 3.56
C SER A 198 21.24 -2.70 3.77
N THR A 199 20.90 -2.07 4.89
CA THR A 199 21.43 -0.75 5.33
C THR A 199 22.96 -0.69 5.33
N PRO A 200 23.70 -1.67 5.90
CA PRO A 200 25.16 -1.65 5.86
C PRO A 200 25.75 -1.79 4.44
N VAL A 201 25.04 -2.41 3.49
CA VAL A 201 25.46 -2.42 2.08
C VAL A 201 25.32 -1.03 1.47
N ILE A 202 24.22 -0.34 1.76
CA ILE A 202 24.02 1.05 1.32
C ILE A 202 25.07 1.97 1.94
N THR A 203 25.35 1.83 3.23
CA THR A 203 26.45 2.52 3.91
C THR A 203 27.77 2.30 3.17
N ALA A 204 28.06 1.07 2.75
CA ALA A 204 29.28 0.75 2.01
C ALA A 204 29.33 1.41 0.62
N ILE A 205 28.19 1.45 -0.08
CA ILE A 205 28.09 2.14 -1.39
C ILE A 205 28.35 3.63 -1.23
N ILE A 206 27.75 4.27 -0.22
CA ILE A 206 27.96 5.70 0.09
C ILE A 206 29.42 5.97 0.44
N ASN A 207 30.07 5.10 1.21
CA ASN A 207 31.49 5.20 1.52
C ASN A 207 32.35 5.15 0.24
N ASN A 208 32.08 4.19 -0.64
CA ASN A 208 32.91 3.95 -1.82
C ASN A 208 32.75 5.02 -2.92
N MET A 209 31.67 5.81 -2.90
CA MET A 209 31.48 6.96 -3.80
C MET A 209 31.91 8.30 -3.18
N TRP A 210 32.36 8.30 -1.92
CA TRP A 210 32.63 9.53 -1.18
C TRP A 210 33.77 10.34 -1.79
N SER A 211 33.52 11.63 -2.03
CA SER A 211 34.47 12.55 -2.66
C SER A 211 34.52 13.92 -1.97
N LYS A 212 35.59 14.69 -2.18
CA LYS A 212 35.72 16.06 -1.64
C LYS A 212 34.62 17.00 -2.17
N ASP A 213 34.21 16.81 -3.42
CA ASP A 213 33.15 17.60 -4.06
C ASP A 213 31.78 17.35 -3.43
N LEU A 214 31.51 16.10 -3.03
CA LEU A 214 30.27 15.69 -2.36
C LEU A 214 30.12 16.38 -0.99
N VAL A 215 31.19 16.42 -0.19
CA VAL A 215 31.21 17.02 1.16
C VAL A 215 31.10 18.56 1.14
N GLY A 216 31.49 19.18 0.02
CA GLY A 216 31.41 20.63 -0.18
C GLY A 216 29.99 21.17 -0.30
N GLN A 217 29.01 20.31 -0.61
CA GLN A 217 27.63 20.72 -0.88
C GLN A 217 26.86 21.12 0.39
N ASP A 218 25.93 22.05 0.24
CA ASP A 218 25.07 22.52 1.33
C ASP A 218 24.05 21.46 1.77
N ASN A 219 23.63 20.58 0.85
CA ASN A 219 22.68 19.49 1.13
C ASN A 219 23.25 18.13 0.72
N LEU A 220 24.10 17.59 1.60
CA LEU A 220 24.85 16.35 1.39
C LEU A 220 23.96 15.15 1.06
N ILE A 221 22.80 15.00 1.72
CA ILE A 221 21.88 13.87 1.48
C ILE A 221 21.26 13.94 0.09
N VAL A 222 20.86 15.14 -0.37
CA VAL A 222 20.30 15.30 -1.71
C VAL A 222 21.31 14.94 -2.79
N GLU A 223 22.56 15.35 -2.62
CA GLU A 223 23.60 15.02 -3.60
C GLU A 223 23.97 13.53 -3.56
N ILE A 224 24.05 12.92 -2.37
CA ILE A 224 24.22 11.47 -2.22
C ILE A 224 23.12 10.72 -2.97
N LYS A 225 21.84 11.09 -2.79
CA LYS A 225 20.73 10.45 -3.50
C LYS A 225 20.86 10.62 -5.02
N LYS A 226 21.32 11.77 -5.49
CA LYS A 226 21.52 12.06 -6.91
C LYS A 226 22.63 11.20 -7.50
N GLU A 227 23.78 11.07 -6.85
CA GLU A 227 24.86 10.18 -7.30
C GLU A 227 24.41 8.71 -7.28
N MET A 228 23.77 8.27 -6.18
CA MET A 228 23.23 6.92 -6.06
C MET A 228 22.21 6.59 -7.16
N SER A 229 21.39 7.55 -7.59
CA SER A 229 20.41 7.34 -8.66
C SER A 229 21.05 7.01 -10.01
N GLN A 230 22.32 7.40 -10.22
CA GLN A 230 23.08 7.07 -11.44
C GLN A 230 23.64 5.64 -11.41
N MET A 231 23.76 5.05 -10.22
CA MET A 231 24.30 3.70 -10.00
C MET A 231 23.22 2.65 -9.72
N GLN A 232 21.95 3.04 -9.76
CA GLN A 232 20.83 2.18 -9.37
C GLN A 232 20.70 0.96 -10.28
N TYR A 233 20.16 -0.12 -9.73
CA TYR A 233 19.91 -1.34 -10.48
C TYR A 233 18.69 -1.19 -11.40
N SER A 234 18.95 -0.95 -12.67
CA SER A 234 17.94 -1.02 -13.71
C SER A 234 17.59 -2.47 -14.03
N ASN A 235 16.67 -3.07 -13.27
CA ASN A 235 15.73 -4.01 -13.88
C ASN A 235 14.57 -3.19 -14.38
N ASP A 236 14.80 -2.58 -15.55
CA ASP A 236 13.85 -1.72 -16.25
C ASP A 236 13.27 -0.62 -15.34
N SER A 237 13.60 0.63 -15.65
CA SER A 237 12.55 1.61 -15.54
C SER A 237 11.42 1.15 -16.45
N PHE A 238 10.48 0.42 -15.87
CA PHE A 238 9.10 0.48 -16.30
C PHE A 238 8.62 1.89 -15.96
N HIS A 239 9.09 2.85 -16.75
CA HIS A 239 8.35 4.07 -16.96
C HIS A 239 7.07 3.59 -17.65
N LEU A 240 6.02 3.34 -16.85
CA LEU A 240 4.68 3.57 -17.38
C LEU A 240 4.76 4.96 -17.98
N LYS A 241 4.52 5.09 -19.29
CA LYS A 241 4.40 6.41 -19.90
C LYS A 241 3.41 7.17 -19.02
N HIS A 242 3.84 8.31 -18.48
CA HIS A 242 2.92 9.15 -17.73
C HIS A 242 1.87 9.65 -18.71
N HIS A 243 0.71 9.00 -18.75
CA HIS A 243 -0.45 9.43 -19.53
C HIS A 243 -1.11 10.61 -18.82
N HIS A 244 -0.45 11.77 -18.82
CA HIS A 244 -0.96 12.95 -18.13
C HIS A 244 -2.17 13.60 -18.82
N ASN A 245 -2.59 13.13 -20.00
CA ASN A 245 -3.64 13.76 -20.81
C ASN A 245 -4.74 12.80 -21.30
N ILE A 246 -4.78 11.55 -20.83
CA ILE A 246 -5.78 10.57 -21.29
C ILE A 246 -6.91 10.52 -20.26
N VAL A 247 -8.11 10.89 -20.69
CA VAL A 247 -9.33 10.87 -19.89
C VAL A 247 -10.15 9.67 -20.35
N ASN A 248 -10.83 9.00 -19.42
CA ASN A 248 -11.76 7.93 -19.76
C ASN A 248 -12.91 8.46 -20.62
N ASP A 249 -13.34 7.65 -21.58
CA ASP A 249 -14.57 7.88 -22.31
C ASP A 249 -15.80 7.51 -21.46
N PHE A 250 -16.85 8.33 -21.57
CA PHE A 250 -18.16 7.99 -21.02
C PHE A 250 -18.84 6.94 -21.91
N LEU A 251 -19.22 5.81 -21.30
CA LEU A 251 -19.91 4.71 -22.00
C LEU A 251 -21.41 4.73 -21.70
N THR A 252 -22.20 4.39 -22.71
CA THR A 252 -23.66 4.41 -22.68
C THR A 252 -24.24 3.06 -23.08
N SER A 253 -25.55 2.88 -22.92
CA SER A 253 -26.25 1.67 -23.38
C SER A 253 -26.22 1.46 -24.90
N LYS A 254 -25.81 2.45 -25.70
CA LYS A 254 -25.62 2.27 -27.14
C LYS A 254 -24.27 1.65 -27.49
N ASP A 255 -23.34 1.65 -26.54
CA ASP A 255 -21.98 1.17 -26.76
C ASP A 255 -21.93 -0.36 -26.63
N LYS A 256 -21.15 -1.00 -27.50
CA LYS A 256 -20.85 -2.43 -27.47
C LYS A 256 -19.42 -2.57 -27.00
N ALA A 257 -19.24 -3.00 -25.76
CA ALA A 257 -17.96 -3.01 -25.08
C ALA A 257 -17.38 -4.41 -24.97
N ILE A 258 -16.09 -4.55 -25.26
CA ILE A 258 -15.30 -5.70 -24.82
C ILE A 258 -14.74 -5.44 -23.42
N PHE A 259 -14.63 -6.49 -22.61
CA PHE A 259 -14.16 -6.40 -21.23
C PHE A 259 -12.88 -7.20 -21.07
N LEU A 260 -11.82 -6.56 -20.58
CA LEU A 260 -10.53 -7.22 -20.38
C LEU A 260 -9.67 -6.49 -19.35
N PRO A 261 -8.73 -7.18 -18.70
CA PRO A 261 -8.77 -8.64 -18.49
C PRO A 261 -9.86 -9.02 -17.49
N LEU A 262 -10.19 -10.31 -17.39
CA LEU A 262 -11.09 -10.83 -16.36
C LEU A 262 -10.43 -10.89 -14.97
N ASN A 263 -9.93 -9.75 -14.49
CA ASN A 263 -9.44 -9.53 -13.13
C ASN A 263 -10.60 -9.38 -12.14
N LYS A 264 -10.31 -9.11 -10.85
CA LYS A 264 -11.34 -9.10 -9.80
C LYS A 264 -12.48 -8.10 -10.07
N GLU A 265 -12.16 -6.93 -10.60
CA GLU A 265 -13.10 -5.84 -10.85
C GLU A 265 -13.97 -6.13 -12.07
N VAL A 266 -13.36 -6.53 -13.18
CA VAL A 266 -14.12 -6.97 -14.37
C VAL A 266 -14.94 -8.22 -14.07
N PHE A 267 -14.41 -9.14 -13.27
CA PHE A 267 -15.17 -10.31 -12.82
C PHE A 267 -16.37 -9.92 -11.94
N ALA A 268 -16.25 -8.89 -11.09
CA ALA A 268 -17.36 -8.37 -10.32
C ALA A 268 -18.45 -7.75 -11.23
N LEU A 269 -18.05 -7.04 -12.29
CA LEU A 269 -18.96 -6.54 -13.33
C LEU A 269 -19.69 -7.69 -14.02
N MET A 270 -18.97 -8.74 -14.45
CA MET A 270 -19.58 -9.87 -15.14
C MET A 270 -20.57 -10.65 -14.24
N ASN A 271 -20.29 -10.73 -12.93
CA ASN A 271 -21.23 -11.33 -11.96
C ASN A 271 -22.44 -10.44 -11.66
N ASN A 272 -22.46 -9.19 -12.13
CA ASN A 272 -23.59 -8.28 -12.00
C ASN A 272 -23.88 -7.64 -13.36
N SER A 273 -23.87 -8.46 -14.42
CA SER A 273 -23.96 -7.96 -15.79
C SER A 273 -25.29 -7.27 -16.10
N ASP A 274 -26.32 -7.56 -15.31
CA ASP A 274 -27.63 -6.89 -15.34
C ASP A 274 -27.56 -5.40 -14.95
N PHE A 275 -26.52 -4.97 -14.24
CA PHE A 275 -26.26 -3.56 -13.96
C PHE A 275 -25.33 -2.89 -14.98
N VAL A 276 -24.60 -3.66 -15.79
CA VAL A 276 -23.62 -3.11 -16.72
C VAL A 276 -24.33 -2.31 -17.82
N VAL A 277 -23.99 -1.04 -17.93
CA VAL A 277 -24.63 -0.07 -18.84
C VAL A 277 -24.35 -0.38 -20.32
N PRO A 278 -23.10 -0.50 -20.78
CA PRO A 278 -22.84 -0.85 -22.18
C PRO A 278 -23.18 -2.32 -22.45
N HIS A 279 -23.53 -2.64 -23.69
CA HIS A 279 -23.73 -4.02 -24.12
C HIS A 279 -22.41 -4.79 -24.06
N ILE A 280 -22.39 -5.94 -23.37
CA ILE A 280 -21.21 -6.80 -23.27
C ILE A 280 -21.04 -7.57 -24.59
N ALA A 281 -20.11 -7.11 -25.43
CA ALA A 281 -19.83 -7.72 -26.73
C ALA A 281 -19.04 -9.03 -26.58
N SER A 282 -17.95 -9.00 -25.82
CA SER A 282 -17.09 -10.16 -25.56
C SER A 282 -16.21 -9.93 -24.34
N ILE A 283 -15.74 -11.01 -23.74
CA ILE A 283 -14.89 -11.00 -22.55
C ILE A 283 -13.56 -11.65 -22.90
N TYR A 284 -12.47 -10.95 -22.61
CA TYR A 284 -11.12 -11.44 -22.89
C TYR A 284 -10.26 -11.48 -21.63
N ASP A 285 -9.29 -12.37 -21.64
CA ASP A 285 -8.25 -12.44 -20.61
C ASP A 285 -6.87 -12.61 -21.27
N TYR A 286 -5.81 -12.52 -20.47
CA TYR A 286 -4.44 -12.70 -20.97
C TYR A 286 -4.22 -14.13 -21.44
N HIS A 287 -3.39 -14.30 -22.47
CA HIS A 287 -3.06 -15.62 -23.04
C HIS A 287 -2.73 -16.71 -22.01
N THR A 288 -2.04 -16.35 -20.93
CA THR A 288 -1.64 -17.30 -19.88
C THR A 288 -2.74 -17.57 -18.86
N SER A 289 -3.94 -17.00 -19.02
CA SER A 289 -5.04 -17.17 -18.07
C SER A 289 -5.64 -18.57 -18.20
N PRO A 290 -5.78 -19.32 -17.09
CA PRO A 290 -6.45 -20.62 -17.09
C PRO A 290 -7.97 -20.50 -17.25
N LYS A 291 -8.49 -19.28 -17.50
CA LYS A 291 -9.91 -19.01 -17.74
C LYS A 291 -10.26 -18.95 -19.22
N ILE A 292 -9.28 -18.83 -20.11
CA ILE A 292 -9.52 -18.86 -21.56
C ILE A 292 -10.23 -20.16 -21.94
N GLY A 293 -11.25 -20.04 -22.77
CA GLY A 293 -12.09 -21.16 -23.21
C GLY A 293 -13.15 -21.61 -22.21
N LYS A 294 -13.18 -21.09 -20.98
CA LYS A 294 -14.25 -21.36 -20.01
C LYS A 294 -15.44 -20.46 -20.28
N SER A 295 -16.65 -20.96 -20.00
CA SER A 295 -17.84 -20.12 -19.98
C SER A 295 -17.88 -19.30 -18.69
N MET A 296 -18.31 -18.04 -18.77
CA MET A 296 -18.64 -17.24 -17.60
C MET A 296 -19.72 -17.88 -16.73
N ALA A 297 -20.61 -18.69 -17.31
CA ALA A 297 -21.61 -19.48 -16.59
C ALA A 297 -20.97 -20.54 -15.67
N ASP A 298 -19.80 -21.07 -16.01
CA ASP A 298 -19.13 -22.14 -15.25
C ASP A 298 -18.34 -21.59 -14.06
N ILE A 299 -17.83 -20.36 -14.18
CA ILE A 299 -16.97 -19.74 -13.16
C ILE A 299 -17.68 -18.66 -12.33
N GLY A 300 -18.81 -18.18 -12.82
CA GLY A 300 -19.67 -17.22 -12.15
C GLY A 300 -20.24 -17.73 -10.84
N TYR A 301 -20.63 -16.81 -9.96
CA TYR A 301 -21.30 -17.12 -8.69
C TYR A 301 -22.69 -16.48 -8.59
N THR A 302 -23.21 -15.92 -9.69
CA THR A 302 -24.56 -15.37 -9.78
C THR A 302 -25.26 -15.93 -11.02
N SER A 303 -26.60 -15.89 -11.01
CA SER A 303 -27.43 -16.21 -12.18
C SER A 303 -27.40 -15.13 -13.27
N TYR A 304 -26.74 -13.99 -13.01
CA TYR A 304 -26.71 -12.84 -13.90
C TYR A 304 -25.45 -12.80 -14.76
N VAL A 305 -24.62 -13.84 -14.75
CA VAL A 305 -23.43 -13.88 -15.60
C VAL A 305 -23.78 -13.98 -17.08
N PRO A 306 -23.03 -13.30 -17.96
CA PRO A 306 -23.26 -13.43 -19.41
C PRO A 306 -22.90 -14.85 -19.86
N ASN A 307 -23.69 -15.41 -20.77
CA ASN A 307 -23.38 -16.70 -21.38
C ASN A 307 -22.35 -16.53 -22.52
N GLN A 308 -21.11 -16.22 -22.15
CA GLN A 308 -20.00 -15.98 -23.08
C GLN A 308 -18.78 -16.81 -22.69
N VAL A 309 -18.08 -17.30 -23.71
CA VAL A 309 -16.77 -17.95 -23.56
C VAL A 309 -15.69 -16.87 -23.49
N ILE A 310 -14.75 -17.05 -22.56
CA ILE A 310 -13.66 -16.10 -22.36
C ILE A 310 -12.61 -16.30 -23.46
N GLY A 311 -12.38 -15.26 -24.25
CA GLY A 311 -11.40 -15.26 -25.34
C GLY A 311 -9.98 -14.90 -24.88
N ASP A 312 -8.99 -15.22 -25.70
CA ASP A 312 -7.63 -14.72 -25.56
C ASP A 312 -7.56 -13.30 -26.15
N MET A 313 -6.98 -12.36 -25.41
CA MET A 313 -6.86 -10.97 -25.88
C MET A 313 -6.03 -10.80 -27.17
N ARG A 314 -5.17 -11.77 -27.51
CA ARG A 314 -4.43 -11.74 -28.78
C ARG A 314 -5.33 -11.99 -29.99
N ASP A 315 -6.50 -12.59 -29.76
CA ASP A 315 -7.48 -12.94 -30.79
C ASP A 315 -8.54 -11.85 -30.97
N ILE A 316 -8.37 -10.67 -30.35
CA ILE A 316 -9.27 -9.53 -30.53
C ILE A 316 -9.16 -9.03 -31.97
N ASN A 317 -10.26 -9.13 -32.72
CA ASN A 317 -10.38 -8.54 -34.05
C ASN A 317 -10.71 -7.04 -33.93
N TRP A 318 -9.69 -6.20 -33.83
CA TRP A 318 -9.84 -4.74 -33.66
C TRP A 318 -10.55 -4.03 -34.83
N GLU A 319 -10.49 -4.60 -36.03
CA GLU A 319 -11.20 -4.10 -37.22
C GLU A 319 -12.70 -4.40 -37.20
N SER A 320 -13.15 -5.29 -36.31
CA SER A 320 -14.55 -5.69 -36.25
C SER A 320 -15.48 -4.53 -35.84
N ASN A 321 -16.68 -4.52 -36.42
CA ASN A 321 -17.80 -3.66 -36.02
C ASN A 321 -18.65 -4.26 -34.89
N ASP A 322 -18.27 -5.42 -34.35
CA ASP A 322 -18.99 -6.10 -33.26
C ASP A 322 -18.86 -5.35 -31.92
N PHE A 323 -17.81 -4.53 -31.78
CA PHE A 323 -17.61 -3.67 -30.63
C PHE A 323 -17.08 -2.29 -31.05
N ASN A 324 -17.42 -1.28 -30.26
CA ASN A 324 -16.96 0.10 -30.45
C ASN A 324 -16.26 0.68 -29.21
N SER A 325 -16.22 -0.09 -28.11
CA SER A 325 -15.71 0.37 -26.81
C SER A 325 -14.92 -0.72 -26.09
N VAL A 326 -14.03 -0.32 -25.20
CA VAL A 326 -13.20 -1.19 -24.38
C VAL A 326 -13.34 -0.81 -22.91
N VAL A 327 -13.73 -1.76 -22.06
CA VAL A 327 -13.64 -1.62 -20.60
C VAL A 327 -12.39 -2.36 -20.13
N LEU A 328 -11.40 -1.59 -19.70
CA LEU A 328 -10.09 -2.07 -19.28
C LEU A 328 -10.01 -2.12 -17.75
N GLY A 329 -9.94 -3.33 -17.18
CA GLY A 329 -9.69 -3.55 -15.76
C GLY A 329 -8.31 -3.05 -15.31
N HIS A 330 -8.00 -3.10 -14.01
CA HIS A 330 -6.64 -2.85 -13.54
C HIS A 330 -5.61 -3.78 -14.22
N VAL A 331 -4.65 -3.17 -14.91
CA VAL A 331 -3.60 -3.89 -15.65
C VAL A 331 -2.21 -3.66 -15.06
N LYS A 332 -2.06 -2.82 -14.05
CA LYS A 332 -0.76 -2.48 -13.44
C LYS A 332 0.05 -3.69 -12.98
N GLU A 333 -0.55 -4.60 -12.19
CA GLU A 333 0.16 -5.76 -11.64
C GLU A 333 0.61 -6.74 -12.74
N ILE A 334 -0.27 -7.00 -13.71
CA ILE A 334 0.01 -7.90 -14.82
C ILE A 334 0.94 -7.27 -15.87
N SER A 335 0.91 -5.96 -16.04
CA SER A 335 1.89 -5.22 -16.85
C SER A 335 3.30 -5.41 -16.30
N LEU A 336 3.44 -5.37 -14.98
CA LEU A 336 4.71 -5.65 -14.31
C LEU A 336 5.14 -7.12 -14.47
N LEU A 337 4.21 -8.07 -14.37
CA LEU A 337 4.50 -9.50 -14.54
C LEU A 337 4.93 -9.85 -15.97
N LEU A 338 4.25 -9.27 -16.96
CA LEU A 338 4.53 -9.49 -18.39
C LEU A 338 5.64 -8.59 -18.94
N LYS A 339 6.17 -7.67 -18.12
CA LYS A 339 7.10 -6.61 -18.53
C LYS A 339 6.62 -5.86 -19.79
N LYS A 340 5.32 -5.55 -19.83
CA LYS A 340 4.66 -4.95 -20.98
C LYS A 340 3.63 -3.92 -20.51
N ASP A 341 3.59 -2.75 -21.15
CA ASP A 341 2.71 -1.65 -20.74
C ASP A 341 1.37 -1.85 -21.41
N LEU A 342 0.56 -2.71 -20.79
CA LEU A 342 -0.73 -3.11 -21.35
C LEU A 342 -1.71 -1.94 -21.39
N LEU A 343 -1.61 -1.00 -20.46
CA LEU A 343 -2.45 0.19 -20.48
C LEU A 343 -2.16 1.02 -21.73
N SER A 344 -0.87 1.34 -21.97
CA SER A 344 -0.45 2.06 -23.17
C SER A 344 -0.81 1.32 -24.46
N GLU A 345 -0.57 0.01 -24.52
CA GLU A 345 -0.86 -0.80 -25.70
C GLU A 345 -2.36 -0.78 -26.06
N ILE A 346 -3.23 -1.00 -25.07
CA ILE A 346 -4.68 -1.02 -25.31
C ILE A 346 -5.19 0.37 -25.69
N ILE A 347 -4.64 1.44 -25.10
CA ILE A 347 -4.95 2.82 -25.48
C ILE A 347 -4.52 3.09 -26.93
N GLU A 348 -3.29 2.71 -27.31
CA GLU A 348 -2.77 2.88 -28.66
C GLU A 348 -3.65 2.11 -29.67
N LYS A 349 -4.10 0.90 -29.33
CA LYS A 349 -5.07 0.13 -30.13
C LYS A 349 -6.44 0.81 -30.21
N CYS A 350 -6.98 1.32 -29.12
CA CYS A 350 -8.25 2.04 -29.15
C CYS A 350 -8.17 3.27 -30.07
N ASN A 351 -7.07 4.02 -30.02
CA ASN A 351 -6.85 5.16 -30.90
C ASN A 351 -6.68 4.75 -32.38
N GLU A 352 -5.90 3.69 -32.65
CA GLU A 352 -5.65 3.16 -34.00
C GLU A 352 -6.96 2.74 -34.69
N TYR A 353 -7.86 2.07 -33.97
CA TYR A 353 -9.12 1.53 -34.52
C TYR A 353 -10.36 2.35 -34.15
N ASN A 354 -10.18 3.58 -33.67
CA ASN A 354 -11.25 4.50 -33.29
C ASN A 354 -12.30 3.87 -32.35
N LYS A 355 -11.84 3.19 -31.30
CA LYS A 355 -12.64 2.59 -30.22
C LYS A 355 -12.59 3.50 -28.98
N LYS A 356 -13.69 3.59 -28.25
CA LYS A 356 -13.70 4.23 -26.93
C LYS A 356 -12.99 3.38 -25.90
N ILE A 357 -12.45 4.00 -24.84
CA ILE A 357 -11.83 3.28 -23.72
C ILE A 357 -12.30 3.83 -22.36
N TYR A 358 -12.72 2.92 -21.49
CA TYR A 358 -12.90 3.17 -20.06
C TYR A 358 -11.94 2.28 -19.28
N ALA A 359 -10.86 2.86 -18.77
CA ALA A 359 -9.84 2.14 -18.01
C ALA A 359 -9.95 2.44 -16.50
N LEU A 360 -10.03 1.39 -15.68
CA LEU A 360 -10.12 1.52 -14.22
C LEU A 360 -8.90 2.20 -13.61
N ASP A 361 -7.72 2.05 -14.22
CA ASP A 361 -6.48 2.70 -13.80
C ASP A 361 -6.44 4.22 -14.08
N LEU A 362 -7.37 4.75 -14.89
CA LEU A 362 -7.48 6.17 -15.22
C LEU A 362 -8.60 6.89 -14.45
N VAL A 363 -9.41 6.17 -13.67
CA VAL A 363 -10.54 6.74 -12.92
C VAL A 363 -10.01 7.60 -11.76
N GLN A 364 -10.41 8.88 -11.74
CA GLN A 364 -10.06 9.83 -10.69
C GLN A 364 -11.30 10.61 -10.26
N ASN A 365 -11.42 10.92 -8.96
CA ASN A 365 -12.47 11.83 -8.50
C ASN A 365 -12.15 13.26 -8.95
N GLU A 366 -13.18 14.01 -9.36
CA GLU A 366 -13.00 15.41 -9.73
C GLU A 366 -12.56 16.27 -8.53
N LYS A 367 -11.40 16.92 -8.65
CA LYS A 367 -10.91 17.90 -7.66
C LYS A 367 -11.80 19.15 -7.56
N LYS A 368 -12.66 19.42 -8.55
CA LYS A 368 -13.54 20.61 -8.55
C LYS A 368 -14.67 20.54 -7.53
N LEU A 369 -15.15 19.33 -7.19
CA LEU A 369 -16.17 19.12 -6.14
C LEU A 369 -15.73 19.63 -4.74
N TYR A 370 -14.45 19.94 -4.57
CA TYR A 370 -13.82 20.34 -3.30
C TYR A 370 -13.74 21.87 -3.09
N LYS A 371 -13.81 22.68 -4.15
CA LYS A 371 -13.51 24.12 -4.05
C LYS A 371 -14.62 24.95 -3.42
N GLU A 372 -15.84 24.40 -3.30
CA GLU A 372 -16.89 25.00 -2.49
C GLU A 372 -16.59 24.73 -1.02
N ARG A 373 -15.69 25.54 -0.46
CA ARG A 373 -15.38 25.54 0.97
C ARG A 373 -16.63 25.94 1.75
N LEU A 374 -17.43 24.97 2.15
CA LEU A 374 -18.50 25.13 3.14
C LEU A 374 -17.97 25.46 4.55
N GLY A 375 -16.70 25.83 4.71
CA GLY A 375 -16.08 26.14 5.99
C GLY A 375 -16.03 24.96 6.98
N GLY A 376 -16.18 23.72 6.50
CA GLY A 376 -16.33 22.53 7.35
C GLY A 376 -17.79 22.13 7.64
N SER A 377 -18.77 22.84 7.07
CA SER A 377 -20.18 22.43 7.15
C SER A 377 -20.45 21.22 6.24
N LEU A 378 -21.31 20.32 6.71
CA LEU A 378 -21.75 19.12 5.97
C LEU A 378 -23.25 19.20 5.70
N PHE A 379 -23.68 18.64 4.58
CA PHE A 379 -25.08 18.45 4.26
C PHE A 379 -25.71 17.38 5.16
N THR A 380 -27.00 17.57 5.43
CA THR A 380 -27.90 16.54 5.95
C THR A 380 -28.76 16.02 4.81
N PHE A 381 -29.28 14.80 4.96
CA PHE A 381 -30.00 14.09 3.90
C PHE A 381 -31.46 13.87 4.32
N ASN A 382 -32.38 13.89 3.36
CA ASN A 382 -33.79 13.61 3.60
C ASN A 382 -34.14 12.15 3.29
N THR A 383 -33.41 11.56 2.34
CA THR A 383 -33.59 10.17 1.93
C THR A 383 -32.97 9.24 2.97
N PRO A 384 -33.65 8.17 3.42
CA PRO A 384 -33.06 7.24 4.37
C PRO A 384 -31.88 6.46 3.75
N ILE A 385 -30.81 6.27 4.53
CA ILE A 385 -29.55 5.70 4.03
C ILE A 385 -29.20 4.41 4.78
N VAL A 386 -28.92 3.34 4.03
CA VAL A 386 -28.34 2.09 4.56
C VAL A 386 -26.86 2.02 4.20
N GLY A 387 -26.01 1.95 5.22
CA GLY A 387 -24.58 1.76 5.07
C GLY A 387 -24.18 0.28 5.00
N VAL A 388 -23.50 -0.16 3.94
CA VAL A 388 -22.88 -1.49 3.86
C VAL A 388 -21.40 -1.41 4.20
N ILE A 389 -21.03 -2.03 5.32
CA ILE A 389 -19.68 -1.99 5.89
C ILE A 389 -19.10 -3.40 6.04
N GLY A 390 -17.82 -3.52 6.40
CA GLY A 390 -17.18 -4.83 6.53
C GLY A 390 -15.99 -4.85 7.48
N THR A 391 -15.62 -6.06 7.91
CA THR A 391 -14.48 -6.34 8.81
C THR A 391 -13.13 -6.35 8.10
N SER A 392 -13.09 -6.47 6.77
CA SER A 392 -11.85 -6.53 5.98
C SER A 392 -12.03 -6.04 4.52
N SER A 393 -10.96 -6.03 3.74
CA SER A 393 -11.03 -5.76 2.30
C SER A 393 -11.46 -7.01 1.51
N LYS A 394 -11.96 -6.82 0.27
CA LYS A 394 -12.29 -7.90 -0.70
C LYS A 394 -13.35 -8.94 -0.23
N GLN A 395 -14.29 -8.55 0.63
CA GLN A 395 -15.32 -9.44 1.18
C GLN A 395 -16.59 -9.58 0.33
N GLY A 396 -16.76 -8.76 -0.71
CA GLY A 396 -18.00 -8.72 -1.49
C GLY A 396 -19.02 -7.66 -1.05
N LYS A 397 -18.58 -6.57 -0.40
CA LYS A 397 -19.43 -5.43 -0.02
C LYS A 397 -20.22 -4.86 -1.20
N VAL A 398 -19.59 -4.71 -2.36
CA VAL A 398 -20.28 -4.23 -3.57
C VAL A 398 -21.30 -5.23 -4.07
N SER A 399 -20.97 -6.53 -4.05
CA SER A 399 -21.92 -7.58 -4.40
C SER A 399 -23.15 -7.57 -3.49
N LEU A 400 -22.96 -7.37 -2.18
CA LEU A 400 -24.08 -7.22 -1.24
C LEU A 400 -24.90 -5.95 -1.51
N GLN A 401 -24.26 -4.81 -1.77
CA GLN A 401 -24.97 -3.58 -2.13
C GLN A 401 -25.84 -3.75 -3.37
N LEU A 402 -25.29 -4.38 -4.42
CA LEU A 402 -26.02 -4.65 -5.66
C LEU A 402 -27.15 -5.66 -5.46
N GLU A 403 -26.95 -6.70 -4.64
CA GLU A 403 -28.02 -7.67 -4.35
C GLU A 403 -29.16 -7.06 -3.53
N ILE A 404 -28.85 -6.27 -2.50
CA ILE A 404 -29.86 -5.50 -1.74
C ILE A 404 -30.64 -4.58 -2.67
N THR A 405 -29.93 -3.83 -3.53
CA THR A 405 -30.53 -2.91 -4.51
C THR A 405 -31.46 -3.67 -5.47
N ARG A 406 -31.01 -4.82 -5.97
CA ARG A 406 -31.77 -5.67 -6.89
C ARG A 406 -33.07 -6.18 -6.25
N LEU A 407 -33.01 -6.63 -5.00
CA LEU A 407 -34.16 -7.14 -4.27
C LEU A 407 -35.15 -6.03 -3.89
N LEU A 408 -34.67 -4.85 -3.49
CA LEU A 408 -35.52 -3.68 -3.24
C LEU A 408 -36.26 -3.22 -4.49
N LYS A 409 -35.56 -3.13 -5.64
CA LYS A 409 -36.18 -2.81 -6.93
C LYS A 409 -37.24 -3.82 -7.35
N LYS A 410 -37.01 -5.12 -7.08
CA LYS A 410 -38.01 -6.18 -7.36
C LYS A 410 -39.32 -5.99 -6.57
N VAL A 411 -39.26 -5.39 -5.38
CA VAL A 411 -40.45 -5.10 -4.56
C VAL A 411 -40.95 -3.66 -4.71
N GLY A 412 -40.43 -2.91 -5.69
CA GLY A 412 -40.99 -1.65 -6.16
C GLY A 412 -40.33 -0.37 -5.64
N TYR A 413 -39.24 -0.46 -4.87
CA TYR A 413 -38.52 0.74 -4.39
C TYR A 413 -37.65 1.34 -5.48
N ASP A 414 -37.64 2.67 -5.57
CA ASP A 414 -36.59 3.40 -6.27
C ASP A 414 -35.39 3.58 -5.34
N VAL A 415 -34.23 3.09 -5.78
CA VAL A 415 -33.04 2.95 -4.93
C VAL A 415 -31.86 3.70 -5.53
N GLY A 416 -31.40 4.70 -4.79
CA GLY A 416 -30.15 5.39 -5.02
C GLY A 416 -28.97 4.52 -4.60
N LEU A 417 -27.86 4.59 -5.33
CA LEU A 417 -26.69 3.76 -5.08
C LEU A 417 -25.41 4.58 -5.10
N MET A 418 -24.71 4.62 -3.97
CA MET A 418 -23.40 5.24 -3.83
C MET A 418 -22.32 4.16 -3.69
N LEU A 419 -21.54 3.97 -4.75
CA LEU A 419 -20.41 3.05 -4.76
C LEU A 419 -19.07 3.77 -4.63
N THR A 420 -18.08 2.96 -4.30
CA THR A 420 -16.72 3.42 -3.96
C THR A 420 -15.63 2.78 -4.83
N GLU A 421 -16.05 2.01 -5.84
CA GLU A 421 -15.19 1.33 -6.80
C GLU A 421 -14.97 2.16 -8.07
N PRO A 422 -13.84 1.99 -8.78
CA PRO A 422 -13.59 2.72 -10.02
C PRO A 422 -14.52 2.32 -11.17
N PHE A 423 -15.18 1.16 -11.08
CA PHE A 423 -16.14 0.71 -12.10
C PHE A 423 -17.57 1.23 -11.88
N SER A 424 -17.81 2.08 -10.89
CA SER A 424 -19.16 2.53 -10.51
C SER A 424 -19.95 3.14 -11.68
N GLU A 425 -19.28 3.90 -12.55
CA GLU A 425 -19.91 4.51 -13.73
C GLU A 425 -20.42 3.46 -14.74
N ILE A 426 -19.66 2.36 -14.91
CA ILE A 426 -20.00 1.26 -15.83
C ILE A 426 -21.28 0.52 -15.41
N ILE A 427 -21.64 0.60 -14.13
CA ILE A 427 -22.87 -0.01 -13.59
C ILE A 427 -24.00 1.01 -13.35
N GLY A 428 -23.85 2.21 -13.91
CA GLY A 428 -24.89 3.23 -13.93
C GLY A 428 -24.95 4.15 -12.71
N CYS A 429 -23.96 4.09 -11.81
CA CYS A 429 -23.86 5.09 -10.74
C CYS A 429 -23.43 6.44 -11.33
N LYS A 430 -24.36 7.41 -11.37
CA LYS A 430 -24.07 8.79 -11.78
C LYS A 430 -23.13 9.51 -10.81
N HIS A 431 -23.20 9.12 -9.53
CA HIS A 431 -22.46 9.74 -8.44
C HIS A 431 -21.78 8.64 -7.63
N TYR A 432 -20.46 8.74 -7.50
CA TYR A 432 -19.62 7.78 -6.78
C TYR A 432 -18.43 8.49 -6.15
N TRP A 433 -17.79 7.84 -5.18
CA TRP A 433 -16.59 8.36 -4.54
C TRP A 433 -15.52 7.28 -4.43
N HIS A 434 -14.58 7.30 -5.37
CA HIS A 434 -13.51 6.29 -5.41
C HIS A 434 -12.34 6.69 -4.49
N TYR A 435 -12.05 5.90 -3.47
CA TYR A 435 -10.95 6.19 -2.52
C TYR A 435 -10.06 4.97 -2.22
N GLY A 436 -10.14 3.94 -3.06
CA GLY A 436 -9.46 2.68 -2.87
C GLY A 436 -8.19 2.56 -3.69
N TYR A 437 -8.00 1.37 -4.25
CA TYR A 437 -6.83 1.05 -5.07
C TYR A 437 -6.67 2.03 -6.25
N ASN A 438 -5.48 2.61 -6.38
CA ASN A 438 -5.14 3.64 -7.38
C ASN A 438 -6.00 4.94 -7.32
N ALA A 439 -6.74 5.18 -6.24
CA ALA A 439 -7.46 6.43 -6.07
C ALA A 439 -6.53 7.65 -5.89
N SER A 440 -7.07 8.83 -6.16
CA SER A 440 -6.41 10.09 -5.83
C SER A 440 -6.20 10.22 -4.33
N LYS A 441 -5.06 10.78 -3.93
CA LYS A 441 -4.75 11.04 -2.52
C LYS A 441 -5.55 12.25 -2.04
N PHE A 442 -6.36 12.04 -1.01
CA PHE A 442 -7.13 13.08 -0.32
C PHE A 442 -6.82 13.05 1.18
N SER A 443 -6.96 14.18 1.84
CA SER A 443 -6.99 14.29 3.29
C SER A 443 -8.28 13.70 3.87
N TRP A 444 -8.29 13.45 5.18
CA TRP A 444 -9.48 12.97 5.87
C TRP A 444 -10.67 13.95 5.69
N GLN A 445 -10.43 15.26 5.75
CA GLN A 445 -11.47 16.26 5.53
C GLN A 445 -12.05 16.18 4.11
N GLU A 446 -11.18 16.01 3.12
CA GLU A 446 -11.60 15.91 1.72
C GLU A 446 -12.40 14.62 1.47
N HIS A 447 -12.08 13.52 2.15
CA HIS A 447 -12.91 12.31 2.10
C HIS A 447 -14.28 12.52 2.73
N VAL A 448 -14.38 13.22 3.87
CA VAL A 448 -15.67 13.54 4.50
C VAL A 448 -16.52 14.42 3.57
N VAL A 449 -15.97 15.55 3.12
CA VAL A 449 -16.69 16.51 2.27
C VAL A 449 -17.04 15.91 0.91
N GLY A 450 -16.11 15.18 0.30
CA GLY A 450 -16.32 14.56 -1.02
C GLY A 450 -17.42 13.51 -1.01
N SER A 451 -17.42 12.62 -0.01
CA SER A 451 -18.49 11.63 0.15
C SER A 451 -19.83 12.28 0.52
N ASN A 452 -19.84 13.27 1.41
CA ASN A 452 -21.05 14.00 1.79
C ASN A 452 -21.68 14.78 0.61
N ASN A 453 -20.87 15.46 -0.21
CA ASN A 453 -21.34 16.12 -1.43
C ASN A 453 -21.87 15.11 -2.46
N THR A 454 -21.21 13.95 -2.58
CA THR A 454 -21.68 12.86 -3.47
C THR A 454 -23.04 12.36 -3.02
N MET A 455 -23.21 12.11 -1.72
CA MET A 455 -24.49 11.72 -1.13
C MET A 455 -25.57 12.79 -1.31
N LYS A 456 -25.22 14.07 -1.17
CA LYS A 456 -26.18 15.17 -1.39
C LYS A 456 -26.75 15.18 -2.80
N LYS A 457 -25.92 14.91 -3.81
CA LYS A 457 -26.36 14.81 -5.20
C LYS A 457 -27.34 13.64 -5.41
N ILE A 458 -27.07 12.50 -4.78
CA ILE A 458 -27.96 11.33 -4.84
C ILE A 458 -29.28 11.62 -4.08
N ASP A 459 -29.20 12.29 -2.93
CA ASP A 459 -30.38 12.72 -2.16
C ASP A 459 -31.25 13.72 -2.95
N ASP A 460 -30.66 14.59 -3.77
CA ASP A 460 -31.39 15.50 -4.67
C ASP A 460 -32.15 14.76 -5.79
N GLU A 461 -31.79 13.49 -6.09
CA GLU A 461 -32.55 12.65 -7.02
C GLU A 461 -33.85 12.09 -6.41
N LYS A 462 -34.06 12.25 -5.09
CA LYS A 462 -35.30 11.89 -4.35
C LYS A 462 -35.72 10.43 -4.49
N HIS A 463 -34.76 9.52 -4.36
CA HIS A 463 -35.03 8.08 -4.26
C HIS A 463 -35.79 7.74 -2.97
N ASP A 464 -36.40 6.55 -2.89
CA ASP A 464 -37.06 6.08 -1.67
C ASP A 464 -36.05 5.68 -0.59
N LEU A 465 -34.88 5.18 -1.02
CA LEU A 465 -33.79 4.73 -0.16
C LEU A 465 -32.45 4.88 -0.87
N ILE A 466 -31.38 5.14 -0.13
CA ILE A 466 -30.02 5.10 -0.64
C ILE A 466 -29.24 3.93 -0.01
N ILE A 467 -28.65 3.09 -0.85
CA ILE A 467 -27.64 2.12 -0.44
C ILE A 467 -26.26 2.73 -0.69
N ALA A 468 -25.44 2.82 0.35
CA ALA A 468 -24.08 3.34 0.27
C ALA A 468 -23.12 2.41 0.99
N GLY A 469 -21.91 2.21 0.47
CA GLY A 469 -20.98 1.26 1.09
C GLY A 469 -19.53 1.64 0.96
N THR A 470 -18.74 1.18 1.93
CA THR A 470 -17.33 1.53 2.05
C THR A 470 -16.41 0.48 1.43
N GLN A 471 -15.14 0.87 1.26
CA GLN A 471 -14.03 -0.04 1.02
C GLN A 471 -13.30 -0.38 2.32
N SER A 472 -12.54 -1.48 2.29
CA SER A 472 -11.70 -1.93 3.40
C SER A 472 -12.46 -2.23 4.71
N GLN A 473 -11.72 -2.42 5.81
CA GLN A 473 -12.27 -2.57 7.16
C GLN A 473 -12.72 -1.23 7.77
N VAL A 474 -13.70 -1.25 8.67
CA VAL A 474 -14.13 -0.04 9.43
C VAL A 474 -13.33 0.19 10.72
N MET A 475 -12.68 -0.85 11.24
CA MET A 475 -11.87 -0.79 12.45
C MET A 475 -10.57 -1.56 12.24
N SER A 476 -9.49 -1.05 12.81
CA SER A 476 -8.18 -1.68 12.71
C SER A 476 -8.15 -3.04 13.42
N SER A 477 -7.65 -4.07 12.73
CA SER A 477 -7.42 -5.40 13.30
C SER A 477 -6.13 -5.47 14.12
N ASN A 478 -5.15 -4.59 13.83
CA ASN A 478 -3.93 -4.42 14.61
C ASN A 478 -3.31 -3.03 14.36
N MET A 479 -2.65 -2.47 15.38
CA MET A 479 -2.05 -1.13 15.32
C MET A 479 -0.56 -1.15 14.92
N LYS A 480 -0.08 -2.22 14.27
CA LYS A 480 1.35 -2.38 13.97
C LYS A 480 1.77 -1.73 12.65
N ASN A 481 0.82 -1.46 11.75
CA ASN A 481 1.06 -0.84 10.45
C ASN A 481 -0.05 0.16 10.16
N THR A 482 0.33 1.36 9.70
CA THR A 482 -0.60 2.45 9.37
C THR A 482 -1.57 2.06 8.26
N GLY A 483 -1.20 1.16 7.35
CA GLY A 483 -2.08 0.61 6.32
C GLY A 483 -3.23 -0.27 6.86
N PHE A 484 -3.20 -0.65 8.15
CA PHE A 484 -4.35 -1.30 8.80
C PHE A 484 -5.26 -0.30 9.54
N ILE A 485 -4.91 0.99 9.58
CA ILE A 485 -5.71 2.04 10.21
C ILE A 485 -6.66 2.60 9.15
N PRO A 486 -7.98 2.41 9.28
CA PRO A 486 -8.94 2.71 8.21
C PRO A 486 -9.41 4.17 8.24
N VAL A 487 -8.48 5.15 8.24
CA VAL A 487 -8.82 6.57 8.38
C VAL A 487 -9.70 7.05 7.22
N GLU A 488 -9.38 6.63 5.99
CA GLU A 488 -10.13 7.00 4.80
C GLU A 488 -11.54 6.40 4.84
N THR A 489 -11.67 5.13 5.23
CA THR A 489 -12.97 4.47 5.41
C THR A 489 -13.81 5.15 6.48
N GLN A 490 -13.23 5.54 7.61
CA GLN A 490 -13.93 6.28 8.67
C GLN A 490 -14.37 7.66 8.19
N SER A 491 -13.53 8.35 7.42
CA SER A 491 -13.84 9.66 6.84
C SER A 491 -15.02 9.56 5.85
N VAL A 492 -15.00 8.56 4.97
CA VAL A 492 -16.10 8.33 4.03
C VAL A 492 -17.37 7.89 4.75
N LEU A 493 -17.26 7.06 5.78
CA LEU A 493 -18.42 6.64 6.59
C LEU A 493 -19.08 7.84 7.30
N THR A 494 -18.27 8.80 7.75
CA THR A 494 -18.73 10.05 8.35
C THR A 494 -19.45 10.94 7.34
N GLY A 495 -18.94 11.05 6.10
CA GLY A 495 -19.61 11.82 5.06
C GLY A 495 -20.88 11.15 4.52
N ILE A 496 -20.92 9.81 4.51
CA ILE A 496 -22.13 9.03 4.20
C ILE A 496 -23.22 9.23 5.25
N ASN A 497 -22.85 9.27 6.54
CA ASN A 497 -23.77 9.49 7.66
C ASN A 497 -25.07 8.67 7.58
N ALA A 498 -24.94 7.35 7.37
CA ALA A 498 -26.07 6.46 7.18
C ALA A 498 -26.98 6.39 8.42
N ASP A 499 -28.24 6.00 8.24
CA ASP A 499 -29.20 5.85 9.34
C ASP A 499 -29.11 4.48 10.03
N CYS A 500 -28.61 3.48 9.31
CA CYS A 500 -28.38 2.14 9.82
C CYS A 500 -27.29 1.43 9.02
N TYR A 501 -26.77 0.32 9.54
CA TYR A 501 -25.67 -0.43 8.92
C TYR A 501 -25.96 -1.92 8.75
N VAL A 502 -25.44 -2.50 7.67
CA VAL A 502 -25.32 -3.95 7.46
C VAL A 502 -23.83 -4.29 7.45
N LEU A 503 -23.41 -5.21 8.33
CA LEU A 503 -21.99 -5.55 8.52
C LEU A 503 -21.65 -6.88 7.86
N LEU A 504 -20.76 -6.82 6.87
CA LEU A 504 -20.21 -8.00 6.20
C LEU A 504 -19.02 -8.58 7.00
N VAL A 505 -19.07 -9.87 7.30
CA VAL A 505 -18.09 -10.59 8.12
C VAL A 505 -17.52 -11.79 7.36
N ASN A 506 -16.29 -12.21 7.65
CA ASN A 506 -15.70 -13.44 7.12
C ASN A 506 -15.94 -14.61 8.07
N LYS A 507 -15.96 -15.83 7.54
CA LYS A 507 -15.99 -17.07 8.34
C LYS A 507 -14.88 -17.12 9.40
N THR A 508 -13.72 -16.53 9.11
CA THR A 508 -12.54 -16.53 10.00
C THR A 508 -12.54 -15.41 11.03
N ASP A 509 -13.52 -14.49 11.00
CA ASP A 509 -13.52 -13.37 11.93
C ASP A 509 -13.92 -13.83 13.33
N SER A 510 -13.12 -13.46 14.34
CA SER A 510 -13.46 -13.75 15.72
C SER A 510 -14.73 -13.01 16.16
N THR A 511 -15.55 -13.66 16.99
CA THR A 511 -16.73 -13.03 17.62
C THR A 511 -16.39 -11.76 18.38
N ASN A 512 -15.20 -11.69 18.98
CA ASN A 512 -14.68 -10.49 19.65
C ASN A 512 -14.47 -9.33 18.66
N LEU A 513 -13.84 -9.58 17.51
CA LEU A 513 -13.66 -8.56 16.47
C LEU A 513 -15.01 -8.01 16.00
N ILE A 514 -15.96 -8.90 15.68
CA ILE A 514 -17.30 -8.51 15.22
C ILE A 514 -18.01 -7.67 16.29
N THR A 515 -18.01 -8.14 17.54
CA THR A 515 -18.63 -7.42 18.67
C THR A 515 -18.04 -6.04 18.87
N ARG A 516 -16.72 -5.90 18.73
CA ARG A 516 -16.04 -4.60 18.84
C ARG A 516 -16.43 -3.65 17.71
N ILE A 517 -16.57 -4.16 16.49
CA ILE A 517 -17.01 -3.35 15.34
C ILE A 517 -18.45 -2.88 15.54
N VAL A 518 -19.36 -3.78 15.93
CA VAL A 518 -20.76 -3.41 16.21
C VAL A 518 -20.81 -2.29 17.26
N LYS A 519 -20.14 -2.48 18.41
CA LYS A 519 -20.05 -1.45 19.46
C LYS A 519 -19.44 -0.15 18.96
N TYR A 520 -18.40 -0.21 18.14
CA TYR A 520 -17.79 0.97 17.55
C TYR A 520 -18.79 1.74 16.68
N ILE A 521 -19.55 1.05 15.84
CA ILE A 521 -20.55 1.68 14.97
C ILE A 521 -21.67 2.31 15.80
N GLU A 522 -22.24 1.54 16.73
CA GLU A 522 -23.36 1.99 17.57
C GLU A 522 -22.96 3.10 18.54
N SER A 523 -21.71 3.11 19.02
CA SER A 523 -21.24 4.14 19.96
C SER A 523 -20.72 5.40 19.27
N TYR A 524 -19.94 5.26 18.18
CA TYR A 524 -19.30 6.40 17.52
C TYR A 524 -20.25 7.12 16.55
N TYR A 525 -20.96 6.36 15.72
CA TYR A 525 -21.90 6.94 14.74
C TYR A 525 -23.30 7.09 15.32
N ASN A 526 -23.59 6.47 16.47
CA ASN A 526 -24.91 6.47 17.11
C ASN A 526 -26.01 5.92 16.19
N ARG A 527 -25.70 4.83 15.47
CA ARG A 527 -26.60 4.18 14.50
C ARG A 527 -26.59 2.66 14.68
N PRO A 528 -27.74 1.98 14.51
CA PRO A 528 -27.83 0.54 14.71
C PRO A 528 -27.18 -0.26 13.58
N VAL A 529 -26.63 -1.43 13.94
CA VAL A 529 -26.31 -2.47 12.96
C VAL A 529 -27.52 -3.40 12.86
N LEU A 530 -28.15 -3.53 11.69
CA LEU A 530 -29.39 -4.29 11.54
C LEU A 530 -29.17 -5.80 11.38
N ALA A 531 -28.05 -6.18 10.76
CA ALA A 531 -27.74 -7.56 10.42
C ALA A 531 -26.24 -7.76 10.18
N LEU A 532 -25.80 -9.00 10.42
CA LEU A 532 -24.50 -9.50 10.01
C LEU A 532 -24.68 -10.36 8.76
N VAL A 533 -23.80 -10.19 7.76
CA VAL A 533 -23.84 -10.99 6.53
C VAL A 533 -22.50 -11.70 6.34
N GLU A 534 -22.51 -13.02 6.17
CA GLU A 534 -21.30 -13.81 5.96
C GLU A 534 -20.83 -13.74 4.49
N SER A 535 -19.58 -13.32 4.29
CA SER A 535 -18.88 -13.33 3.01
C SER A 535 -18.53 -14.77 2.60
N ARG A 536 -19.08 -15.22 1.45
CA ARG A 536 -18.73 -16.46 0.71
C ARG A 536 -18.40 -17.68 1.59
N GLY A 537 -19.40 -18.51 1.85
CA GLY A 537 -19.27 -19.86 2.42
C GLY A 537 -20.62 -20.58 2.45
N THR A 538 -20.64 -21.90 2.24
CA THR A 538 -21.83 -22.74 2.48
C THR A 538 -21.94 -23.02 3.98
N SER A 539 -22.56 -22.09 4.70
CA SER A 539 -23.09 -22.17 6.09
C SER A 539 -22.21 -22.75 7.20
N GLU A 540 -22.01 -21.96 8.28
CA GLU A 540 -21.89 -22.48 9.66
C GLU A 540 -22.07 -21.41 10.75
N LEU A 541 -21.98 -20.10 10.43
CA LEU A 541 -22.35 -19.02 11.36
C LEU A 541 -23.87 -18.78 11.34
N LYS A 542 -24.69 -19.80 11.59
CA LYS A 542 -26.14 -19.62 11.76
C LYS A 542 -26.45 -19.39 13.24
N GLY A 543 -27.16 -18.30 13.54
CA GLY A 543 -27.57 -17.94 14.90
C GLY A 543 -27.62 -16.43 15.11
N ASN A 544 -27.54 -16.03 16.38
CA ASN A 544 -27.46 -14.64 16.80
C ASN A 544 -26.11 -14.37 17.47
N LEU A 545 -25.50 -13.21 17.18
CA LEU A 545 -24.39 -12.68 17.97
C LEU A 545 -24.89 -11.44 18.70
N ASN A 546 -25.08 -11.53 20.02
CA ASN A 546 -25.68 -10.45 20.84
C ASN A 546 -27.02 -9.96 20.23
N ASP A 547 -27.94 -10.88 19.97
CA ASP A 547 -29.26 -10.63 19.35
C ASP A 547 -29.26 -10.12 17.89
N LEU A 548 -28.07 -9.91 17.29
CA LEU A 548 -27.97 -9.61 15.87
C LEU A 548 -28.03 -10.89 15.01
N PRO A 549 -28.96 -10.98 14.05
CA PRO A 549 -29.05 -12.12 13.18
C PRO A 549 -27.89 -12.17 12.20
N ILE A 550 -27.37 -13.38 11.97
CA ILE A 550 -26.35 -13.65 10.95
C ILE A 550 -27.03 -14.33 9.75
N PHE A 551 -26.84 -13.75 8.57
CA PHE A 551 -27.36 -14.26 7.30
C PHE A 551 -26.23 -14.65 6.35
N CYS A 552 -26.44 -15.66 5.52
CA CYS A 552 -25.59 -15.89 4.36
C CYS A 552 -25.99 -14.97 3.19
N LEU A 553 -25.12 -14.79 2.19
CA LEU A 553 -25.44 -14.02 0.98
C LEU A 553 -26.70 -14.51 0.24
N SER A 554 -27.00 -15.81 0.30
CA SER A 554 -28.22 -16.38 -0.27
C SER A 554 -29.51 -15.98 0.46
N GLU A 555 -29.39 -15.40 1.66
CA GLU A 555 -30.50 -14.95 2.52
C GLU A 555 -30.60 -13.41 2.55
N THR A 556 -30.11 -12.74 1.51
CA THR A 556 -30.14 -11.27 1.42
C THR A 556 -31.59 -10.72 1.39
N ASP A 557 -32.58 -11.52 1.01
CA ASP A 557 -34.00 -11.20 1.14
C ASP A 557 -34.42 -10.90 2.58
N LYS A 558 -33.87 -11.63 3.56
CA LYS A 558 -34.11 -11.38 5.00
C LYS A 558 -33.47 -10.08 5.46
N VAL A 559 -32.30 -9.74 4.92
CA VAL A 559 -31.64 -8.45 5.18
C VAL A 559 -32.51 -7.31 4.68
N VAL A 560 -33.04 -7.42 3.45
CA VAL A 560 -33.94 -6.43 2.85
C VAL A 560 -35.22 -6.26 3.67
N LYS A 561 -35.82 -7.36 4.14
CA LYS A 561 -36.99 -7.29 5.03
C LYS A 561 -36.70 -6.48 6.29
N ARG A 562 -35.54 -6.68 6.92
CA ARG A 562 -35.14 -5.92 8.12
C ARG A 562 -34.89 -4.43 7.83
N ILE A 563 -34.34 -4.12 6.66
CA ILE A 563 -34.18 -2.73 6.20
C ILE A 563 -35.55 -2.06 6.08
N ILE A 564 -36.52 -2.73 5.44
CA ILE A 564 -37.89 -2.23 5.27
C ILE A 564 -38.63 -2.12 6.60
N GLU A 565 -38.41 -3.03 7.56
CA GLU A 565 -39.03 -2.95 8.89
C GLU A 565 -38.45 -1.84 9.77
N PHE A 566 -37.23 -1.38 9.48
CA PHE A 566 -36.55 -0.35 10.24
C PHE A 566 -36.99 1.08 9.87
N PHE A 567 -37.29 1.32 8.59
CA PHE A 567 -37.79 2.60 8.08
C PHE A 567 -39.31 2.59 7.99
#